data_AF-A0A4S2LDL8-F1
#
_entry.id   AF-A0A4S2LDL8-F1
#
_cell.length_a   1.000
_cell.length_b   1.000
_cell.length_c   1.000
_cell.angle_alpha   90.00
_cell.angle_beta   90.00
_cell.angle_gamma   90.00
#
_symmetry.space_group_name_H-M   'P 1'
#
loop_
_entity.id
_entity.type
_entity.pdbx_description
1 polymer ?
#
loop_
_entity_poly.entity_id
_entity_poly.type
_entity_poly.pdbx_seq_one_letter_code
_entity_poly.pdbx_strand_id
1 'polypeptide(L)'
;MAGRGEDVFLMPNPELTAFRRKIAKKELHENPEHTVAHITSLRRWISSMKHLEYPDDDRVYSAFLRHAKYEHSVAQARMDNFATLRTSEKCNTSKWFILPPLSDPVVERYLNAGIHILVGFLDDGTFLFMVRPAALDKENVPLEIALKFVTFHMDRIFEDPRVQICGIRLFLDLTDVSSKLMQKMNPTRNFKEMIKMFQEGYPARIKTFIYYNEPLWMDQLLKIMFTWMKPKLRERKSSSCTTVYSFHSR
;
A
#
# COMPACT_ATOMS: atom_id res chain seq x y z
N MET A 1 -8.02 -2.30 -30.47
CA MET A 1 -7.35 -1.35 -29.53
C MET A 1 -8.34 -0.29 -29.05
N ALA A 2 -9.41 -0.68 -28.36
CA ALA A 2 -10.36 0.24 -27.75
C ALA A 2 -10.57 -0.22 -26.30
N GLY A 3 -10.36 0.67 -25.31
CA GLY A 3 -10.65 0.37 -23.90
C GLY A 3 -9.59 0.76 -22.85
N ARG A 4 -8.41 1.27 -23.22
CA ARG A 4 -7.32 1.57 -22.25
C ARG A 4 -7.33 2.98 -21.63
N GLY A 5 -8.39 3.77 -21.80
CA GLY A 5 -8.37 5.19 -21.43
C GLY A 5 -8.54 5.47 -19.93
N GLU A 6 -9.41 4.73 -19.24
CA GLU A 6 -9.88 5.12 -17.88
C GLU A 6 -9.31 4.23 -16.74
N ASP A 7 -8.81 3.04 -17.07
CA ASP A 7 -8.27 2.07 -16.09
C ASP A 7 -6.74 2.15 -15.93
N VAL A 8 -6.10 3.26 -16.33
CA VAL A 8 -4.64 3.43 -16.18
C VAL A 8 -4.28 4.23 -14.92
N PHE A 9 -4.98 5.33 -14.67
CA PHE A 9 -4.64 6.28 -13.61
C PHE A 9 -5.47 6.10 -12.36
N LEU A 10 -4.90 6.37 -11.19
CA LEU A 10 -5.64 6.42 -9.92
C LEU A 10 -6.59 7.62 -9.90
N MET A 11 -7.83 7.36 -9.52
CA MET A 11 -8.89 8.37 -9.44
C MET A 11 -9.53 8.29 -8.06
N PRO A 12 -9.79 9.43 -7.41
CA PRO A 12 -10.41 9.42 -6.09
C PRO A 12 -11.91 9.03 -6.13
N ASN A 13 -12.61 9.36 -7.22
CA ASN A 13 -14.05 9.08 -7.40
C ASN A 13 -14.35 8.53 -8.81
N PRO A 14 -13.81 7.37 -9.20
CA PRO A 14 -14.15 6.74 -10.46
C PRO A 14 -15.55 6.10 -10.38
N GLU A 15 -16.24 6.06 -11.51
CA GLU A 15 -17.42 5.21 -11.64
C GLU A 15 -17.04 3.73 -11.49
N LEU A 16 -17.79 3.01 -10.66
CA LEU A 16 -17.52 1.59 -10.40
C LEU A 16 -18.21 0.72 -11.45
N THR A 17 -17.44 -0.11 -12.16
CA THR A 17 -18.00 -1.06 -13.11
C THR A 17 -18.83 -2.14 -12.41
N ALA A 18 -19.73 -2.81 -13.14
CA ALA A 18 -20.52 -3.92 -12.61
C ALA A 18 -19.65 -5.05 -12.04
N PHE A 19 -18.49 -5.32 -12.66
CA PHE A 19 -17.48 -6.25 -12.16
C PHE A 19 -17.02 -5.89 -10.74
N ARG A 20 -16.63 -4.62 -10.51
CA ARG A 20 -16.16 -4.15 -9.20
C ARG A 20 -17.28 -4.14 -8.16
N ARG A 21 -18.50 -3.69 -8.53
CA ARG A 21 -19.67 -3.76 -7.63
C ARG A 21 -19.99 -5.19 -7.20
N LYS A 22 -19.84 -6.18 -8.09
CA LYS A 22 -20.00 -7.59 -7.77
C LYS A 22 -18.97 -8.08 -6.75
N ILE A 23 -17.69 -7.68 -6.91
CA ILE A 23 -16.64 -7.99 -5.93
C ILE A 23 -16.92 -7.34 -4.58
N ALA A 24 -17.29 -6.06 -4.58
CA ALA A 24 -17.61 -5.32 -3.36
C ALA A 24 -18.73 -6.01 -2.55
N LYS A 25 -19.83 -6.38 -3.22
CA LYS A 25 -20.93 -7.11 -2.59
C LYS A 25 -20.48 -8.50 -2.10
N LYS A 26 -19.80 -9.28 -2.93
CA LYS A 26 -19.48 -10.69 -2.64
C LYS A 26 -18.35 -10.85 -1.61
N GLU A 27 -17.27 -10.07 -1.73
CA GLU A 27 -16.07 -10.24 -0.90
C GLU A 27 -16.04 -9.30 0.31
N LEU A 28 -16.66 -8.12 0.21
CA LEU A 28 -16.61 -7.05 1.21
C LEU A 28 -17.93 -6.81 1.91
N HIS A 29 -19.00 -7.50 1.49
CA HIS A 29 -20.33 -7.34 2.04
C HIS A 29 -20.87 -5.91 1.92
N GLU A 30 -20.38 -5.15 0.92
CA GLU A 30 -20.86 -3.80 0.64
C GLU A 30 -22.31 -3.85 0.17
N ASN A 31 -23.20 -3.24 0.95
CA ASN A 31 -24.58 -2.95 0.54
C ASN A 31 -24.73 -1.44 0.30
N PRO A 32 -24.91 -0.99 -0.96
CA PRO A 32 -25.06 0.42 -1.30
C PRO A 32 -26.17 1.14 -0.52
N GLU A 33 -27.25 0.44 -0.17
CA GLU A 33 -28.38 1.00 0.59
C GLU A 33 -27.98 1.39 2.02
N HIS A 34 -26.96 0.74 2.59
CA HIS A 34 -26.54 0.95 3.98
C HIS A 34 -25.23 1.75 4.09
N THR A 35 -24.54 2.02 2.98
CA THR A 35 -23.22 2.70 2.99
C THR A 35 -23.29 4.05 3.71
N VAL A 36 -24.30 4.87 3.44
CA VAL A 36 -24.49 6.18 4.08
C VAL A 36 -24.65 6.05 5.59
N ALA A 37 -25.39 5.05 6.07
CA ALA A 37 -25.60 4.82 7.49
C ALA A 37 -24.29 4.39 8.18
N HIS A 38 -23.52 3.49 7.55
CA HIS A 38 -22.22 3.07 8.08
C HIS A 38 -21.22 4.23 8.16
N ILE A 39 -21.11 5.05 7.11
CA ILE A 39 -20.24 6.23 7.10
C ILE A 39 -20.66 7.21 8.21
N THR A 40 -21.97 7.49 8.33
CA THR A 40 -22.50 8.38 9.37
C THR A 40 -22.15 7.88 10.78
N SER A 41 -22.23 6.58 11.01
CA SER A 41 -21.85 5.98 12.29
C SER A 41 -20.35 6.13 12.59
N LEU A 42 -19.48 5.86 11.62
CA LEU A 42 -18.02 6.06 11.77
C LEU A 42 -17.67 7.53 12.00
N ARG A 43 -18.30 8.45 11.28
CA ARG A 43 -18.13 9.90 11.47
C ARG A 43 -18.47 10.30 12.91
N ARG A 44 -19.64 9.87 13.42
CA ARG A 44 -20.05 10.14 14.81
C ARG A 44 -19.04 9.59 15.82
N TRP A 45 -18.53 8.38 15.58
CA TRP A 45 -17.50 7.79 16.42
C TRP A 45 -16.20 8.61 16.41
N ILE A 46 -15.69 9.01 15.23
CA ILE A 46 -14.51 9.88 15.13
C ILE A 46 -14.72 11.20 15.88
N SER A 47 -15.86 11.86 15.69
CA SER A 47 -16.16 13.12 16.40
C SER A 47 -16.21 12.96 17.92
N SER A 48 -16.48 11.75 18.42
CA SER A 48 -16.44 11.45 19.87
C SER A 48 -15.03 11.22 20.41
N MET A 49 -14.05 10.92 19.54
CA MET A 49 -12.66 10.60 19.91
C MET A 49 -11.76 11.83 19.75
N LYS A 50 -11.55 12.57 20.84
CA LYS A 50 -10.78 13.84 20.84
C LYS A 50 -9.30 13.70 20.40
N HIS A 51 -8.72 12.51 20.49
CA HIS A 51 -7.33 12.26 20.10
C HIS A 51 -7.17 11.88 18.62
N LEU A 52 -8.27 11.72 17.88
CA LEU A 52 -8.26 11.37 16.46
C LEU A 52 -8.61 12.59 15.61
N GLU A 53 -7.72 12.92 14.68
CA GLU A 53 -7.96 13.93 13.66
C GLU A 53 -8.06 13.25 12.29
N TYR A 54 -9.20 13.45 11.63
CA TYR A 54 -9.47 12.92 10.30
C TYR A 54 -10.15 14.00 9.44
N PRO A 55 -9.88 14.03 8.13
CA PRO A 55 -10.67 14.84 7.21
C PRO A 55 -12.12 14.33 7.20
N ASP A 56 -13.08 15.25 7.12
CA ASP A 56 -14.48 14.89 6.90
C ASP A 56 -14.70 14.51 5.44
N ASP A 57 -14.35 13.27 5.11
CA ASP A 57 -14.35 12.76 3.75
C ASP A 57 -14.84 11.30 3.70
N ASP A 58 -15.98 11.10 3.07
CA ASP A 58 -16.62 9.80 2.84
C ASP A 58 -15.70 8.77 2.20
N ARG A 59 -14.73 9.21 1.38
CA ARG A 59 -13.76 8.33 0.72
C ARG A 59 -12.85 7.65 1.74
N VAL A 60 -12.44 8.39 2.77
CA VAL A 60 -11.57 7.89 3.84
C VAL A 60 -12.34 6.84 4.65
N TYR A 61 -13.55 7.16 5.12
CA TYR A 61 -14.38 6.22 5.88
C TYR A 61 -14.70 4.94 5.07
N SER A 62 -15.02 5.11 3.79
CA SER A 62 -15.33 3.99 2.88
C SER A 62 -14.15 3.03 2.74
N ALA A 63 -12.91 3.54 2.68
CA ALA A 63 -11.72 2.70 2.57
C ALA A 63 -11.59 1.74 3.76
N PHE A 64 -11.76 2.26 4.98
CA PHE A 64 -11.69 1.45 6.20
C PHE A 64 -12.86 0.48 6.34
N LEU A 65 -14.08 0.91 5.99
CA LEU A 65 -15.27 0.05 5.97
C LEU A 65 -15.11 -1.12 5.00
N ARG A 66 -14.70 -0.85 3.76
CA ARG A 66 -14.45 -1.89 2.74
C ARG A 66 -13.39 -2.88 3.19
N HIS A 67 -12.30 -2.40 3.78
CA HIS A 67 -11.26 -3.28 4.32
C HIS A 67 -11.79 -4.17 5.45
N ALA A 68 -12.58 -3.57 6.35
CA ALA A 68 -13.18 -4.25 7.50
C ALA A 68 -14.40 -5.12 7.14
N LYS A 69 -14.82 -5.15 5.86
CA LYS A 69 -16.06 -5.78 5.43
C LYS A 69 -17.30 -5.27 6.19
N TYR A 70 -17.31 -3.97 6.46
CA TYR A 70 -18.34 -3.25 7.21
C TYR A 70 -18.49 -3.67 8.68
N GLU A 71 -17.53 -4.42 9.24
CA GLU A 71 -17.42 -4.64 10.70
C GLU A 71 -16.85 -3.40 11.39
N HIS A 72 -17.69 -2.69 12.15
CA HIS A 72 -17.35 -1.38 12.70
C HIS A 72 -16.19 -1.42 13.68
N SER A 73 -16.16 -2.41 14.59
CA SER A 73 -15.07 -2.55 15.56
C SER A 73 -13.71 -2.75 14.88
N VAL A 74 -13.68 -3.47 13.76
CA VAL A 74 -12.46 -3.70 12.96
C VAL A 74 -12.04 -2.44 12.22
N ALA A 75 -13.00 -1.68 11.65
CA ALA A 75 -12.72 -0.40 11.00
C ALA A 75 -12.19 0.63 12.00
N GLN A 76 -12.84 0.78 13.15
CA GLN A 76 -12.48 1.70 14.22
C GLN A 76 -11.07 1.42 14.76
N ALA A 77 -10.77 0.17 15.12
CA ALA A 77 -9.45 -0.21 15.60
C ALA A 77 -8.34 0.06 14.56
N ARG A 78 -8.65 -0.09 13.27
CA ARG A 78 -7.71 0.21 12.19
C ARG A 78 -7.51 1.71 12.00
N MET A 79 -8.58 2.50 12.05
CA MET A 79 -8.50 3.96 11.99
C MET A 79 -7.70 4.53 13.18
N ASP A 80 -7.93 4.02 14.39
CA ASP A 80 -7.16 4.46 15.56
C ASP A 80 -5.66 4.15 15.39
N ASN A 81 -5.31 2.95 14.92
CA ASN A 81 -3.94 2.58 14.59
C ASN A 81 -3.35 3.41 13.45
N PHE A 82 -4.13 3.70 12.41
CA PHE A 82 -3.71 4.53 11.29
C PHE A 82 -3.33 5.92 11.75
N ALA A 83 -4.17 6.57 12.57
CA ALA A 83 -3.86 7.87 13.16
C ALA A 83 -2.63 7.79 14.06
N THR A 84 -2.59 6.83 15.00
CA THR A 84 -1.48 6.67 15.95
C THR A 84 -0.13 6.50 15.25
N LEU A 85 -0.04 5.66 14.20
CA LEU A 85 1.21 5.43 13.46
C LEU A 85 1.66 6.68 12.67
N ARG A 86 0.76 7.62 12.40
CA ARG A 86 1.03 8.82 11.59
C ARG A 86 1.37 10.03 12.45
N THR A 87 0.73 10.17 13.61
CA THR A 87 0.79 11.41 14.40
C THR A 87 1.49 11.24 15.75
N SER A 88 1.60 10.01 16.28
CA SER A 88 2.22 9.82 17.58
C SER A 88 3.74 10.00 17.52
N GLU A 89 4.27 10.90 18.35
CA GLU A 89 5.72 11.09 18.53
C GLU A 89 6.44 9.83 19.03
N LYS A 90 5.70 8.93 19.71
CA LYS A 90 6.22 7.63 20.17
C LYS A 90 6.43 6.64 19.01
N CYS A 91 5.83 6.89 17.85
CA CYS A 91 5.99 6.05 16.67
C CYS A 91 7.04 6.67 15.74
N ASN A 92 8.14 5.96 15.49
CA ASN A 92 9.18 6.41 14.54
C ASN A 92 8.63 6.56 13.11
N THR A 93 7.47 5.99 12.80
CA THR A 93 6.77 6.13 11.51
C THR A 93 6.16 7.52 11.30
N SER A 94 5.90 8.30 12.35
CA SER A 94 5.25 9.62 12.22
C SER A 94 6.02 10.57 11.31
N LYS A 95 7.36 10.55 11.38
CA LYS A 95 8.24 11.35 10.51
C LYS A 95 8.16 10.99 9.02
N TRP A 96 7.65 9.80 8.68
CA TRP A 96 7.44 9.38 7.29
C TRP A 96 6.25 10.11 6.64
N PHE A 97 5.44 10.82 7.41
CA PHE A 97 4.29 11.59 6.90
C PHE A 97 4.59 13.08 6.73
N ILE A 98 5.83 13.49 6.99
CA ILE A 98 6.31 14.87 6.81
C ILE A 98 7.07 14.93 5.49
N LEU A 99 6.41 15.34 4.41
CA LEU A 99 7.02 15.42 3.08
C LEU A 99 7.95 16.65 2.97
N PRO A 100 9.04 16.56 2.18
CA PRO A 100 9.82 17.74 1.83
C PRO A 100 8.98 18.70 0.97
N PRO A 101 9.29 20.01 0.97
CA PRO A 101 8.67 20.96 0.05
C PRO A 101 8.87 20.54 -1.41
N LEU A 102 7.93 20.85 -2.30
CA LEU A 102 8.04 20.54 -3.72
C LEU A 102 9.24 21.23 -4.40
N SER A 103 9.73 22.33 -3.83
CA SER A 103 10.93 23.05 -4.28
C SER A 103 12.24 22.41 -3.83
N ASP A 104 12.21 21.40 -2.95
CA ASP A 104 13.41 20.71 -2.50
C ASP A 104 13.97 19.84 -3.66
N PRO A 105 15.25 20.01 -4.05
CA PRO A 105 15.89 19.21 -5.10
C PRO A 105 15.83 17.69 -4.87
N VAL A 106 15.62 17.25 -3.63
CA VAL A 106 15.45 15.84 -3.30
C VAL A 106 14.19 15.23 -3.95
N VAL A 107 13.17 16.05 -4.20
CA VAL A 107 11.93 15.62 -4.87
C VAL A 107 12.22 15.22 -6.31
N GLU A 108 12.88 16.10 -7.06
CA GLU A 108 13.26 15.82 -8.46
C GLU A 108 14.18 14.59 -8.55
N ARG A 109 15.18 14.51 -7.65
CA ARG A 109 16.06 13.33 -7.57
C ARG A 109 15.28 12.03 -7.33
N TYR A 110 14.33 12.04 -6.39
CA TYR A 110 13.48 10.89 -6.10
C TYR A 110 12.61 10.49 -7.31
N LEU A 111 12.00 11.47 -7.98
CA LEU A 111 11.16 11.22 -9.16
C LEU A 111 11.97 10.63 -10.32
N ASN A 112 13.15 11.20 -10.59
CA ASN A 112 14.05 10.72 -11.64
C ASN A 112 14.61 9.32 -11.35
N ALA A 113 14.76 8.96 -10.07
CA ALA A 113 15.24 7.64 -9.68
C ALA A 113 14.26 6.51 -9.99
N GLY A 114 12.96 6.81 -10.09
CA GLY A 114 11.91 5.81 -10.33
C GLY A 114 11.94 4.66 -9.31
N ILE A 115 12.10 4.99 -8.03
CA ILE A 115 12.15 3.99 -6.95
C ILE A 115 10.78 3.32 -6.76
N HIS A 116 9.71 4.12 -6.78
CA HIS A 116 8.32 3.66 -6.67
C HIS A 116 7.56 3.97 -7.95
N ILE A 117 6.95 2.96 -8.56
CA ILE A 117 6.30 3.07 -9.86
C ILE A 117 4.87 2.58 -9.76
N LEU A 118 3.94 3.44 -10.13
CA LEU A 118 2.51 3.14 -10.25
C LEU A 118 2.28 2.57 -11.65
N VAL A 119 2.22 1.24 -11.77
CA VAL A 119 2.16 0.59 -13.09
C VAL A 119 0.75 0.67 -13.68
N GLY A 120 -0.29 0.53 -12.86
CA GLY A 120 -1.68 0.62 -13.29
C GLY A 120 -2.52 -0.60 -12.90
N PHE A 121 -3.75 -0.66 -13.40
CA PHE A 121 -4.64 -1.79 -13.17
C PHE A 121 -4.35 -2.95 -14.13
N LEU A 122 -4.46 -4.17 -13.60
CA LEU A 122 -4.34 -5.42 -14.34
C LEU A 122 -5.72 -5.93 -14.76
N ASP A 123 -5.75 -6.93 -15.65
CA ASP A 123 -7.00 -7.47 -16.22
C ASP A 123 -7.98 -8.02 -15.17
N ASP A 124 -7.48 -8.46 -14.02
CA ASP A 124 -8.31 -8.92 -12.90
C ASP A 124 -8.78 -7.79 -11.96
N GLY A 125 -8.51 -6.54 -12.34
CA GLY A 125 -8.90 -5.32 -11.65
C GLY A 125 -7.99 -4.93 -10.49
N THR A 126 -6.97 -5.72 -10.14
CA THR A 126 -6.00 -5.33 -9.10
C THR A 126 -5.06 -4.24 -9.59
N PHE A 127 -4.53 -3.43 -8.67
CA PHE A 127 -3.54 -2.41 -9.00
C PHE A 127 -2.12 -2.91 -8.75
N LEU A 128 -1.21 -2.70 -9.70
CA LEU A 128 0.19 -3.09 -9.60
C LEU A 128 1.06 -1.91 -9.20
N PHE A 129 1.72 -2.02 -8.05
CA PHE A 129 2.70 -1.07 -7.54
C PHE A 129 4.07 -1.72 -7.50
N MET A 130 5.05 -1.12 -8.16
CA MET A 130 6.41 -1.63 -8.29
C MET A 130 7.39 -0.81 -7.44
N VAL A 131 8.34 -1.50 -6.81
CA VAL A 131 9.43 -0.91 -6.04
C VAL A 131 10.75 -1.45 -6.55
N ARG A 132 11.72 -0.56 -6.79
CA ARG A 132 13.07 -0.88 -7.26
C ARG A 132 14.11 -0.39 -6.23
N PRO A 133 14.38 -1.15 -5.15
CA PRO A 133 15.20 -0.65 -4.05
C PRO A 133 16.61 -0.23 -4.47
N ALA A 134 17.23 -0.92 -5.43
CA ALA A 134 18.59 -0.61 -5.90
C ALA A 134 18.74 0.82 -6.47
N ALA A 135 17.65 1.44 -6.93
CA ALA A 135 17.65 2.83 -7.40
C ALA A 135 17.98 3.85 -6.29
N LEU A 136 17.78 3.50 -5.00
CA LEU A 136 18.17 4.33 -3.86
C LEU A 136 19.66 4.66 -3.87
N ASP A 137 20.50 3.62 -3.98
CA ASP A 137 21.96 3.79 -3.95
C ASP A 137 22.47 4.38 -5.27
N LYS A 138 21.92 3.96 -6.41
CA LYS A 138 22.34 4.45 -7.74
C LYS A 138 22.16 5.97 -7.89
N GLU A 139 21.07 6.51 -7.33
CA GLU A 139 20.68 7.91 -7.49
C GLU A 139 21.00 8.77 -6.25
N ASN A 140 21.64 8.16 -5.25
CA ASN A 140 21.98 8.78 -3.97
C ASN A 140 20.74 9.42 -3.27
N VAL A 141 19.63 8.69 -3.27
CA VAL A 141 18.39 9.10 -2.57
C VAL A 141 18.43 8.58 -1.14
N PRO A 142 18.29 9.45 -0.12
CA PRO A 142 18.25 9.00 1.27
C PRO A 142 17.08 8.04 1.52
N LEU A 143 17.33 6.95 2.25
CA LEU A 143 16.29 5.96 2.59
C LEU A 143 15.05 6.60 3.23
N GLU A 144 15.26 7.55 4.14
CA GLU A 144 14.15 8.23 4.81
C GLU A 144 13.25 8.99 3.84
N ILE A 145 13.81 9.54 2.76
CA ILE A 145 13.03 10.20 1.70
C ILE A 145 12.19 9.18 0.95
N ALA A 146 12.74 8.02 0.59
CA ALA A 146 11.94 6.96 -0.03
C ALA A 146 10.86 6.42 0.90
N LEU A 147 11.11 6.30 2.21
CA LEU A 147 10.09 5.93 3.20
C LEU A 147 8.97 6.97 3.29
N LYS A 148 9.28 8.27 3.18
CA LYS A 148 8.29 9.35 3.10
C LYS A 148 7.46 9.30 1.81
N PHE A 149 8.09 8.98 0.68
CA PHE A 149 7.35 8.91 -0.57
C PHE A 149 6.56 7.61 -0.75
N VAL A 150 7.00 6.48 -0.19
CA VAL A 150 6.19 5.25 -0.24
C VAL A 150 4.90 5.41 0.55
N THR A 151 4.92 6.08 1.71
CA THR A 151 3.70 6.39 2.48
C THR A 151 2.77 7.30 1.69
N PHE A 152 3.30 8.35 1.06
CA PHE A 152 2.52 9.21 0.16
C PHE A 152 1.87 8.43 -1.00
N HIS A 153 2.62 7.54 -1.66
CA HIS A 153 2.03 6.69 -2.70
C HIS A 153 0.95 5.76 -2.16
N MET A 154 1.14 5.20 -0.96
CA MET A 154 0.11 4.35 -0.34
C MET A 154 -1.17 5.13 -0.03
N ASP A 155 -1.08 6.36 0.48
CA ASP A 155 -2.24 7.22 0.67
C ASP A 155 -3.00 7.40 -0.65
N ARG A 156 -2.26 7.79 -1.70
CA ARG A 156 -2.86 8.06 -3.00
C ARG A 156 -3.47 6.82 -3.66
N ILE A 157 -2.85 5.65 -3.46
CA ILE A 157 -3.35 4.36 -3.96
C ILE A 157 -4.61 3.95 -3.22
N PHE A 158 -4.66 4.10 -1.90
CA PHE A 158 -5.81 3.67 -1.09
C PHE A 158 -6.97 4.67 -1.08
N GLU A 159 -6.79 5.87 -1.62
CA GLU A 159 -7.90 6.77 -1.96
C GLU A 159 -8.80 6.20 -3.08
N ASP A 160 -8.26 5.38 -3.99
CA ASP A 160 -9.01 4.87 -5.14
C ASP A 160 -9.90 3.67 -4.76
N PRO A 161 -11.23 3.77 -4.88
CA PRO A 161 -12.15 2.71 -4.49
C PRO A 161 -11.97 1.43 -5.31
N ARG A 162 -11.44 1.51 -6.55
CA ARG A 162 -11.14 0.33 -7.36
C ARG A 162 -10.04 -0.49 -6.71
N VAL A 163 -9.03 0.15 -6.13
CA VAL A 163 -7.95 -0.52 -5.37
C VAL A 163 -8.48 -1.07 -4.05
N GLN A 164 -9.32 -0.33 -3.33
CA GLN A 164 -9.97 -0.82 -2.11
C GLN A 164 -10.78 -2.10 -2.39
N ILE A 165 -11.46 -2.17 -3.54
CA ILE A 165 -12.35 -3.28 -3.94
C ILE A 165 -11.60 -4.47 -4.56
N CYS A 166 -10.61 -4.24 -5.40
CA CYS A 166 -9.91 -5.33 -6.09
C CYS A 166 -8.62 -5.72 -5.38
N GLY A 167 -8.03 -4.81 -4.60
CA GLY A 167 -6.76 -5.01 -3.91
C GLY A 167 -5.55 -4.58 -4.74
N ILE A 168 -4.38 -4.73 -4.12
CA ILE A 168 -3.08 -4.30 -4.64
C ILE A 168 -2.12 -5.48 -4.77
N ARG A 169 -1.31 -5.49 -5.83
CA ARG A 169 -0.14 -6.36 -5.98
C ARG A 169 1.12 -5.54 -5.83
N LEU A 170 2.06 -6.05 -5.06
CA LEU A 170 3.35 -5.41 -4.83
C LEU A 170 4.42 -6.17 -5.62
N PHE A 171 5.08 -5.48 -6.55
CA PHE A 171 6.20 -6.01 -7.33
C PHE A 171 7.50 -5.44 -6.79
N LEU A 172 8.40 -6.31 -6.35
CA LEU A 172 9.72 -5.94 -5.86
C LEU A 172 10.76 -6.39 -6.88
N ASP A 173 11.32 -5.44 -7.60
CA ASP A 173 12.49 -5.67 -8.45
C ASP A 173 13.75 -5.62 -7.58
N LEU A 174 14.32 -6.79 -7.30
CA LEU A 174 15.50 -6.93 -6.46
C LEU A 174 16.81 -6.98 -7.26
N THR A 175 16.75 -6.66 -8.55
CA THR A 175 17.94 -6.53 -9.41
C THR A 175 18.92 -5.53 -8.80
N ASP A 176 20.19 -5.94 -8.69
CA ASP A 176 21.30 -5.18 -8.12
C ASP A 176 21.13 -4.73 -6.65
N VAL A 177 20.20 -5.31 -5.90
CA VAL A 177 20.06 -4.98 -4.47
C VAL A 177 21.27 -5.54 -3.71
N SER A 178 22.13 -4.63 -3.27
CA SER A 178 23.33 -4.98 -2.51
C SER A 178 23.01 -5.32 -1.05
N SER A 179 23.83 -6.17 -0.43
CA SER A 179 23.73 -6.45 1.01
C SER A 179 23.95 -5.18 1.86
N LYS A 180 24.77 -4.23 1.38
CA LYS A 180 24.98 -2.93 2.03
C LYS A 180 23.71 -2.10 2.04
N LEU A 181 22.99 -2.03 0.91
CA LEU A 181 21.69 -1.36 0.83
C LEU A 181 20.71 -1.97 1.83
N MET A 182 20.67 -3.30 1.91
CA MET A 182 19.81 -3.98 2.88
C MET A 182 20.14 -3.66 4.33
N GLN A 183 21.42 -3.62 4.68
CA GLN A 183 21.84 -3.21 6.02
C GLN A 183 21.41 -1.76 6.30
N LYS A 184 21.58 -0.84 5.33
CA LYS A 184 21.08 0.55 5.43
C LYS A 184 19.56 0.59 5.62
N MET A 185 18.80 -0.27 4.94
CA MET A 185 17.35 -0.37 5.10
C MET A 185 16.93 -0.73 6.54
N ASN A 186 17.83 -1.26 7.36
CA ASN A 186 17.60 -1.68 8.74
C ASN A 186 16.32 -2.52 8.87
N PRO A 187 16.32 -3.75 8.32
CA PRO A 187 15.13 -4.58 8.20
C PRO A 187 14.46 -4.86 9.56
N THR A 188 15.23 -5.00 10.64
CA THR A 188 14.68 -5.25 11.98
C THR A 188 13.81 -4.11 12.50
N ARG A 189 14.08 -2.87 12.09
CA ARG A 189 13.31 -1.69 12.50
C ARG A 189 12.33 -1.24 11.43
N ASN A 190 12.84 -0.80 10.28
CA ASN A 190 12.01 -0.11 9.28
C ASN A 190 11.05 -1.09 8.58
N PHE A 191 11.44 -2.34 8.31
CA PHE A 191 10.51 -3.30 7.70
C PHE A 191 9.45 -3.75 8.70
N LYS A 192 9.82 -3.95 9.97
CA LYS A 192 8.84 -4.28 11.01
C LYS A 192 7.79 -3.18 11.15
N GLU A 193 8.22 -1.92 11.15
CA GLU A 193 7.33 -0.75 11.18
C GLU A 193 6.45 -0.64 9.93
N MET A 194 7.03 -0.83 8.74
CA MET A 194 6.29 -0.84 7.48
C MET A 194 5.27 -1.98 7.43
N ILE A 195 5.65 -3.20 7.84
CA ILE A 195 4.74 -4.33 7.97
C ILE A 195 3.61 -3.97 8.94
N LYS A 196 3.91 -3.45 10.14
CA LYS A 196 2.88 -3.02 11.09
C LYS A 196 1.91 -2.02 10.46
N MET A 197 2.43 -1.02 9.75
CA MET A 197 1.64 -0.01 9.06
C MET A 197 0.72 -0.60 7.98
N PHE A 198 1.21 -1.52 7.15
CA PHE A 198 0.36 -2.23 6.18
C PHE A 198 -0.67 -3.16 6.83
N GLN A 199 -0.30 -3.81 7.93
CA GLN A 199 -1.15 -4.79 8.60
C GLN A 199 -2.25 -4.18 9.46
N GLU A 200 -1.96 -3.05 10.08
CA GLU A 200 -2.74 -2.49 11.18
C GLU A 200 -3.20 -1.06 10.94
N GLY A 201 -2.46 -0.28 10.13
CA GLY A 201 -2.80 1.10 9.80
C GLY A 201 -3.60 1.21 8.51
N TYR A 202 -3.01 0.85 7.37
CA TYR A 202 -3.67 1.05 6.08
C TYR A 202 -4.89 0.13 5.87
N PRO A 203 -5.93 0.59 5.15
CA PRO A 203 -7.01 -0.26 4.64
C PRO A 203 -6.53 -1.13 3.45
N ALA A 204 -5.36 -1.74 3.60
CA ALA A 204 -4.66 -2.42 2.53
C ALA A 204 -5.19 -3.84 2.29
N ARG A 205 -5.70 -4.08 1.09
CA ARG A 205 -6.04 -5.42 0.59
C ARG A 205 -4.95 -5.94 -0.34
N ILE A 206 -3.83 -6.33 0.24
CA ILE A 206 -2.72 -6.95 -0.50
C ILE A 206 -3.21 -8.28 -1.10
N LYS A 207 -3.10 -8.48 -2.41
CA LYS A 207 -3.44 -9.76 -3.05
C LYS A 207 -2.21 -10.65 -3.15
N THR A 208 -1.08 -10.07 -3.53
CA THR A 208 0.15 -10.83 -3.82
C THR A 208 1.39 -9.96 -3.65
N PHE A 209 2.48 -10.59 -3.19
CA PHE A 209 3.84 -10.07 -3.35
C PHE A 209 4.54 -10.83 -4.48
N ILE A 210 5.09 -10.09 -5.44
CA ILE A 210 5.87 -10.60 -6.57
C ILE A 210 7.30 -10.16 -6.33
N TYR A 211 8.23 -11.10 -6.32
CA TYR A 211 9.66 -10.86 -6.20
C TYR A 211 10.31 -11.20 -7.54
N TYR A 212 11.22 -10.35 -8.00
CA TYR A 212 11.97 -10.54 -9.24
C TYR A 212 13.46 -10.37 -8.97
N ASN A 213 14.27 -11.28 -9.53
CA ASN A 213 15.72 -11.30 -9.41
C ASN A 213 16.21 -11.23 -7.94
N GLU A 214 15.63 -12.09 -7.09
CA GLU A 214 15.95 -12.12 -5.67
C GLU A 214 17.39 -12.61 -5.41
N PRO A 215 18.17 -11.89 -4.59
CA PRO A 215 19.50 -12.34 -4.19
C PRO A 215 19.41 -13.52 -3.20
N LEU A 216 20.45 -14.34 -3.13
CA LEU A 216 20.49 -15.57 -2.32
C LEU A 216 20.16 -15.36 -0.83
N TRP A 217 20.42 -14.18 -0.28
CA TRP A 217 20.13 -13.87 1.13
C TRP A 217 18.64 -13.51 1.38
N MET A 218 17.83 -13.32 0.33
CA MET A 218 16.44 -12.86 0.44
C MET A 218 15.55 -13.86 1.19
N ASP A 219 15.78 -15.17 1.02
CA ASP A 219 15.01 -16.19 1.74
C ASP A 219 15.14 -16.08 3.26
N GLN A 220 16.33 -15.73 3.76
CA GLN A 220 16.56 -15.56 5.19
C GLN A 220 15.83 -14.31 5.71
N LEU A 221 15.85 -13.23 4.93
CA LEU A 221 15.13 -12.00 5.27
C LEU A 221 13.61 -12.21 5.27
N LEU A 222 13.06 -12.91 4.27
CA LEU A 222 11.65 -13.24 4.21
C LEU A 222 11.21 -14.07 5.42
N LYS A 223 12.02 -15.04 5.86
CA LYS A 223 11.76 -15.80 7.09
C LYS A 223 11.64 -14.89 8.31
N ILE A 224 12.55 -13.91 8.45
CA ILE A 224 12.48 -12.91 9.53
C ILE A 224 11.21 -12.07 9.42
N MET A 225 10.91 -11.54 8.22
CA MET A 225 9.70 -10.73 7.99
C MET A 225 8.42 -11.52 8.31
N PHE A 226 8.36 -12.81 7.98
CA PHE A 226 7.21 -13.65 8.29
C PHE A 226 6.93 -13.80 9.78
N THR A 227 7.94 -13.66 10.65
CA THR A 227 7.71 -13.64 12.11
C THR A 227 6.87 -12.44 12.56
N TRP A 228 6.92 -11.33 11.81
CA TRP A 228 6.13 -10.13 12.09
C TRP A 228 4.80 -10.09 11.32
N MET A 229 4.63 -10.98 10.33
CA MET A 229 3.44 -11.02 9.50
C MET A 229 2.33 -11.88 10.13
N LYS A 230 1.09 -11.36 10.09
CA LYS A 230 -0.11 -12.12 10.47
C LYS A 230 -0.29 -13.32 9.52
N PRO A 231 -0.88 -14.45 9.97
CA PRO A 231 -1.02 -15.67 9.16
C PRO A 231 -1.59 -15.41 7.76
N LYS A 232 -2.68 -14.63 7.69
CA LYS A 232 -3.36 -14.24 6.45
C LYS A 232 -2.47 -13.55 5.41
N LEU A 233 -1.39 -12.89 5.83
CA LEU A 233 -0.44 -12.24 4.91
C LEU A 233 0.72 -13.15 4.53
N ARG A 234 1.10 -14.10 5.39
CA ARG A 234 2.12 -15.12 5.08
C ARG A 234 1.69 -16.02 3.92
N GLU A 235 0.40 -16.33 3.85
CA GLU A 235 -0.19 -17.19 2.80
C GLU A 235 -0.24 -16.52 1.41
N ARG A 236 0.02 -15.21 1.29
CA ARG A 236 -0.11 -14.45 0.03
C ARG A 236 1.16 -14.44 -0.84
N LYS A 237 2.03 -15.44 -0.67
CA LYS A 237 3.22 -15.63 -1.50
C LYS A 237 2.81 -16.33 -2.80
N SER A 238 3.00 -15.70 -3.96
CA SER A 238 3.19 -16.44 -5.19
C SER A 238 4.69 -16.54 -5.45
N SER A 239 5.29 -17.68 -5.11
CA SER A 239 6.60 -18.04 -5.65
C SER A 239 6.41 -18.46 -7.10
N SER A 240 6.18 -17.48 -7.97
CA SER A 240 6.16 -17.67 -9.41
C SER A 240 7.31 -16.87 -10.01
N CYS A 241 8.53 -17.30 -9.68
CA CYS A 241 9.68 -17.19 -10.57
C CYS A 241 10.67 -18.35 -10.34
N THR A 242 10.13 -19.59 -10.32
CA THR A 242 10.77 -20.69 -11.05
C THR A 242 9.85 -21.13 -12.18
N THR A 243 9.24 -20.15 -12.84
CA THR A 243 8.80 -20.30 -14.22
C THR A 243 9.54 -19.22 -14.98
N VAL A 244 10.65 -19.65 -15.57
CA VAL A 244 11.32 -18.94 -16.64
C VAL A 244 10.29 -18.77 -17.75
N TYR A 245 9.56 -17.65 -17.77
CA TYR A 245 9.14 -17.12 -19.05
C TYR A 245 10.40 -16.51 -19.67
N SER A 246 11.12 -17.38 -20.37
CA SER A 246 12.11 -16.97 -21.35
C SER A 246 11.33 -16.16 -22.38
N PHE A 247 11.31 -14.84 -22.24
CA PHE A 247 11.13 -13.97 -23.39
C PHE A 247 12.49 -13.87 -24.05
N HIS A 248 12.84 -14.90 -24.83
CA HIS A 248 13.84 -14.71 -25.87
C HIS A 248 13.19 -13.85 -26.94
N SER A 249 13.62 -12.59 -27.03
CA SER A 249 13.48 -11.80 -28.24
C SER A 249 14.16 -12.57 -29.37
N ARG A 250 13.39 -12.90 -30.42
CA ARG A 250 13.97 -13.00 -31.76
C ARG A 250 14.19 -11.59 -32.29
#